data_AF-A0A2V7PN79-F1
#
_entry.id   AF-A0A2V7PN79-F1
#
_cell.length_a   1.000
_cell.length_b   1.000
_cell.length_c   1.000
_cell.angle_alpha   90.00
_cell.angle_beta   90.00
_cell.angle_gamma   90.00
#
_symmetry.space_group_name_H-M   'P 1'
#
loop_
_entity.id
_entity.type
_entity.pdbx_description
1 polymer ?
#
loop_
_entity_poly.entity_id
_entity_poly.type
_entity_poly.pdbx_seq_one_letter_code
_entity_poly.pdbx_strand_id
1 'polypeptide(L)'
;MSPAERANRLFNRVMILAEAGKGDSVSFFLPMALGAYSQLPALDADARYHVGLLQLAGGDAVAALAQADTIRQSIPTHLFIYILRAHAYQQQGNTVQERRAYADFLRNEPGEMAKQRPEYAQDAHLDALTSFKAEATRVIGTRPAS
;
A
#
# COMPACT_ATOMS: atom_id res chain seq x y z
N MET A 1 2.95 23.00 10.58
CA MET A 1 3.17 21.69 9.92
C MET A 1 3.80 20.74 10.91
N SER A 2 3.03 19.76 11.40
CA SER A 2 3.47 18.68 12.28
C SER A 2 4.46 17.75 11.57
N PRO A 3 5.19 16.89 12.31
CA PRO A 3 6.04 15.85 11.70
C PRO A 3 5.26 14.92 10.75
N ALA A 4 4.05 14.52 11.12
CA ALA A 4 3.20 13.67 10.28
C ALA A 4 2.74 14.37 9.01
N GLU A 5 2.32 15.64 9.10
CA GLU A 5 1.96 16.44 7.92
C GLU A 5 3.14 16.62 6.95
N ARG A 6 4.36 16.75 7.48
CA ARG A 6 5.58 16.80 6.68
C ARG A 6 5.84 15.49 5.94
N ALA A 7 5.72 14.36 6.64
CA ALA A 7 5.89 13.03 6.06
C ALA A 7 4.86 12.79 4.95
N ASN A 8 3.58 13.09 5.21
CA ASN A 8 2.50 12.93 4.23
C ASN A 8 2.68 13.83 3.01
N ARG A 9 3.19 15.06 3.17
CA ARG A 9 3.51 15.93 2.03
C ARG A 9 4.60 15.34 1.14
N LEU A 10 5.64 14.75 1.74
CA LEU A 10 6.71 14.07 0.99
C LEU A 10 6.21 12.79 0.34
N PHE A 11 5.39 12.01 1.03
CA PHE A 11 4.70 10.84 0.49
C PHE A 11 3.92 11.19 -0.78
N ASN A 12 3.00 12.17 -0.69
CA ASN A 12 2.19 12.62 -1.82
C ASN A 12 3.07 13.07 -3.00
N ARG A 13 4.18 13.76 -2.69
CA ARG A 13 5.13 14.20 -3.72
C ARG A 13 5.76 13.01 -4.45
N VAL A 14 6.21 11.98 -3.74
CA VAL A 14 6.81 10.79 -4.34
C VAL A 14 5.76 10.04 -5.18
N MET A 15 4.56 9.82 -4.66
CA MET A 15 3.50 9.09 -5.38
C MET A 15 3.12 9.78 -6.70
N ILE A 16 2.93 11.11 -6.68
CA ILE A 16 2.65 11.90 -7.90
C ILE A 16 3.78 11.77 -8.93
N LEU A 17 5.03 11.79 -8.47
CA LEU A 17 6.20 11.66 -9.37
C LEU A 17 6.33 10.25 -9.93
N ALA A 18 6.04 9.23 -9.13
CA ALA A 18 6.06 7.83 -9.53
C ALA A 18 4.99 7.56 -10.59
N GLU A 19 3.77 8.03 -10.36
CA GLU A 19 2.66 7.94 -11.32
C GLU A 19 2.98 8.67 -12.64
N ALA A 20 3.67 9.82 -12.56
CA ALA A 20 4.14 10.56 -13.74
C ALA A 20 5.39 9.96 -14.41
N GLY A 21 5.90 8.82 -13.96
CA GLY A 21 7.09 8.14 -14.52
C GLY A 21 8.42 8.88 -14.30
N LYS A 22 8.48 9.81 -13.34
CA LYS A 22 9.67 10.67 -13.09
C LYS A 22 10.66 9.99 -12.13
N GLY A 23 11.26 8.89 -12.59
CA GLY A 23 12.16 8.03 -11.78
C GLY A 23 13.31 8.76 -11.09
N ASP A 24 13.99 9.69 -11.76
CA ASP A 24 15.07 10.48 -11.15
C ASP A 24 14.57 11.33 -9.97
N SER A 25 13.37 11.90 -10.11
CA SER A 25 12.74 12.69 -9.04
C SER A 25 12.26 11.80 -7.89
N VAL A 26 11.72 10.62 -8.18
CA VAL A 26 11.39 9.61 -7.16
C VAL A 26 12.63 9.27 -6.35
N SER A 27 13.74 8.93 -7.02
CA SER A 27 15.01 8.57 -6.38
C SER A 27 15.56 9.68 -5.47
N PHE A 28 15.35 10.94 -5.87
CA PHE A 28 15.74 12.09 -5.06
C PHE A 28 14.87 12.27 -3.81
N PHE A 29 13.54 12.19 -3.93
CA PHE A 29 12.61 12.49 -2.84
C PHE A 29 12.33 11.31 -1.89
N LEU A 30 12.47 10.08 -2.37
CA LEU A 30 12.19 8.86 -1.62
C LEU A 30 12.92 8.78 -0.26
N PRO A 31 14.25 8.94 -0.17
CA PRO A 31 14.95 8.85 1.12
C PRO A 31 14.51 9.93 2.11
N MET A 32 14.12 11.12 1.64
CA MET A 32 13.57 12.17 2.50
C MET A 32 12.20 11.76 3.05
N ALA A 33 11.33 11.16 2.24
CA ALA A 33 10.01 10.69 2.67
C ALA A 33 10.13 9.57 3.72
N LEU A 34 10.95 8.55 3.44
CA LEU A 34 11.23 7.46 4.37
C LEU A 34 11.84 7.97 5.68
N GLY A 35 12.81 8.88 5.60
CA GLY A 35 13.40 9.53 6.76
C GLY A 35 12.39 10.33 7.57
N ALA A 36 11.41 11.00 6.94
CA ALA A 36 10.37 11.73 7.66
C ALA A 36 9.46 10.79 8.46
N TYR A 37 9.05 9.65 7.89
CA TYR A 37 8.29 8.63 8.64
C TYR A 37 9.11 8.00 9.77
N SER A 38 10.42 7.79 9.59
CA SER A 38 11.27 7.19 10.63
C SER A 38 11.45 8.06 11.88
N GLN A 39 11.12 9.36 11.79
CA GLN A 39 11.15 10.29 12.93
C GLN A 39 9.81 10.33 13.70
N LEU A 40 8.77 9.64 13.21
CA LEU A 40 7.51 9.55 13.95
C LEU A 40 7.68 8.65 15.18
N PRO A 41 7.05 8.99 16.32
CA PRO A 41 7.20 8.22 17.56
C PRO A 41 6.62 6.80 17.44
N ALA A 42 5.64 6.60 16.57
CA ALA A 42 5.07 5.32 16.22
C ALA A 42 4.50 5.37 14.80
N LEU A 43 4.40 4.20 14.17
CA LEU A 43 3.71 4.02 12.89
C LEU A 43 2.47 3.17 13.09
N ASP A 44 1.31 3.76 12.87
CA ASP A 44 0.02 3.07 12.76
C ASP A 44 -0.13 2.39 11.39
N ALA A 45 -1.30 1.82 11.11
CA ALA A 45 -1.55 1.12 9.85
C ALA A 45 -1.45 2.03 8.62
N ASP A 46 -1.91 3.28 8.72
CA ASP A 46 -1.85 4.28 7.65
C ASP A 46 -0.39 4.67 7.34
N ALA A 47 0.38 5.04 8.36
CA ALA A 47 1.78 5.40 8.18
C ALA A 47 2.61 4.22 7.63
N ARG A 48 2.33 2.99 8.07
CA ARG A 48 2.98 1.78 7.53
C ARG A 48 2.61 1.51 6.09
N TYR A 49 1.36 1.78 5.72
CA TYR A 49 0.91 1.68 4.34
C TYR A 49 1.65 2.67 3.44
N HIS A 50 1.76 3.93 3.86
CA HIS A 50 2.54 4.94 3.15
C HIS A 50 4.02 4.55 2.99
N VAL A 51 4.65 4.06 4.07
CA VAL A 51 6.04 3.55 4.01
C VAL A 51 6.17 2.38 3.03
N GLY A 52 5.22 1.44 3.05
CA GLY A 52 5.22 0.30 2.12
C GLY A 52 5.10 0.74 0.66
N LEU A 53 4.23 1.72 0.35
CA LEU A 53 4.10 2.27 -1.00
C LEU A 53 5.35 3.03 -1.45
N LEU A 54 6.01 3.78 -0.55
CA LEU A 54 7.31 4.41 -0.82
C LEU A 54 8.38 3.36 -1.15
N GLN A 55 8.42 2.27 -0.39
CA GLN A 55 9.35 1.17 -0.63
C GLN A 55 9.11 0.52 -1.99
N LEU A 56 7.85 0.28 -2.36
CA LEU A 56 7.49 -0.21 -3.71
C LEU A 56 7.91 0.77 -4.81
N ALA A 57 7.70 2.08 -4.63
CA ALA A 57 8.16 3.08 -5.58
C ALA A 57 9.69 3.11 -5.75
N GLY A 58 10.43 2.72 -4.71
CA GLY A 58 11.89 2.51 -4.75
C GLY A 58 12.33 1.13 -5.22
N GLY A 59 11.40 0.22 -5.52
CA GLY A 59 11.70 -1.14 -5.92
C GLY A 59 12.02 -2.11 -4.77
N ASP A 60 11.75 -1.75 -3.52
CA ASP A 60 11.98 -2.61 -2.35
C ASP A 60 10.71 -3.37 -1.93
N ALA A 61 10.36 -4.39 -2.72
CA ALA A 61 9.21 -5.24 -2.47
C ALA A 61 9.33 -6.01 -1.14
N VAL A 62 10.55 -6.36 -0.70
CA VAL A 62 10.76 -7.12 0.55
C VAL A 62 10.42 -6.25 1.76
N ALA A 63 10.86 -5.00 1.78
CA ALA A 63 10.52 -4.10 2.88
C ALA A 63 9.02 -3.76 2.91
N ALA A 64 8.38 -3.62 1.74
CA ALA A 64 6.93 -3.42 1.66
C ALA A 64 6.13 -4.60 2.24
N LEU A 65 6.57 -5.85 1.98
CA LEU A 65 5.99 -7.05 2.60
C LEU A 65 6.14 -7.02 4.13
N ALA A 66 7.28 -6.56 4.64
CA ALA A 66 7.49 -6.44 6.09
C ALA A 66 6.54 -5.43 6.74
N GLN A 67 6.18 -4.33 6.05
CA GLN A 67 5.13 -3.43 6.54
C GLN A 67 3.77 -4.12 6.58
N ALA A 68 3.40 -4.84 5.51
CA ALA A 68 2.16 -5.62 5.47
C ALA A 68 2.08 -6.65 6.61
N ASP A 69 3.19 -7.35 6.90
CA ASP A 69 3.24 -8.31 8.01
C ASP A 69 3.12 -7.63 9.38
N THR A 70 3.68 -6.44 9.55
CA THR A 70 3.53 -5.70 10.81
C THR A 70 2.09 -5.21 10.99
N ILE A 71 1.45 -4.70 9.95
CA ILE A 71 0.02 -4.33 10.01
C ILE A 71 -0.83 -5.57 10.37
N ARG A 72 -0.52 -6.72 9.77
CA ARG A 72 -1.23 -8.00 10.04
C ARG A 72 -1.09 -8.47 11.48
N GLN A 73 0.04 -8.24 12.13
CA GLN A 73 0.21 -8.61 13.55
C GLN A 73 -0.74 -7.82 14.46
N SER A 74 -1.02 -6.55 14.13
CA SER A 74 -1.93 -5.71 14.91
C SER A 74 -3.39 -5.85 14.50
N ILE A 75 -3.66 -5.91 13.19
CA ILE A 75 -5.02 -5.94 12.61
C ILE A 75 -5.02 -6.99 11.48
N PRO A 76 -5.28 -8.27 11.77
CA PRO A 76 -5.05 -9.39 10.83
C PRO A 76 -5.75 -9.27 9.47
N THR A 77 -6.88 -8.57 9.42
CA THR A 77 -7.73 -8.46 8.23
C THR A 77 -7.64 -7.09 7.55
N HIS A 78 -6.79 -6.18 8.01
CA HIS A 78 -6.68 -4.82 7.48
C HIS A 78 -6.42 -4.79 5.96
N LEU A 79 -7.13 -3.93 5.22
CA LEU A 79 -7.13 -3.96 3.76
C LEU A 79 -5.78 -3.60 3.13
N PHE A 80 -5.05 -2.67 3.75
CA PHE A 80 -3.70 -2.28 3.33
C PHE A 80 -2.70 -3.44 3.28
N ILE A 81 -2.89 -4.50 4.07
CA ILE A 81 -2.03 -5.70 4.03
C ILE A 81 -2.05 -6.31 2.63
N TYR A 82 -3.25 -6.44 2.05
CA TYR A 82 -3.44 -7.14 0.79
C TYR A 82 -2.97 -6.28 -0.40
N ILE A 83 -3.13 -4.97 -0.31
CA ILE A 83 -2.63 -4.03 -1.32
C ILE A 83 -1.10 -4.11 -1.41
N LEU A 84 -0.41 -3.93 -0.27
CA LEU A 84 1.04 -4.02 -0.23
C LEU A 84 1.56 -5.38 -0.71
N ARG A 85 0.89 -6.46 -0.31
CA ARG A 85 1.27 -7.82 -0.75
C ARG A 85 1.10 -8.00 -2.25
N ALA A 86 -0.04 -7.62 -2.82
CA ALA A 86 -0.28 -7.79 -4.26
C ALA A 86 0.79 -7.07 -5.08
N HIS A 87 1.03 -5.78 -4.82
CA HIS A 87 2.02 -5.00 -5.56
C HIS A 87 3.46 -5.49 -5.32
N ALA A 88 3.81 -5.90 -4.10
CA ALA A 88 5.13 -6.48 -3.84
C ALA A 88 5.35 -7.80 -4.60
N TYR A 89 4.36 -8.70 -4.59
CA TYR A 89 4.46 -9.96 -5.31
C TYR A 89 4.42 -9.78 -6.82
N GLN A 90 3.66 -8.81 -7.33
CA GLN A 90 3.69 -8.40 -8.73
C GLN A 90 5.10 -7.95 -9.14
N GLN A 91 5.75 -7.09 -8.33
CA GLN A 91 7.12 -6.63 -8.60
C GLN A 91 8.15 -7.76 -8.54
N GLN A 92 7.90 -8.79 -7.73
CA GLN A 92 8.72 -10.01 -7.66
C GLN A 92 8.41 -11.04 -8.77
N GLY A 93 7.38 -10.81 -9.59
CA GLY A 93 6.90 -11.78 -10.57
C GLY A 93 6.23 -13.01 -9.94
N ASN A 94 5.84 -12.96 -8.67
CA ASN A 94 5.21 -14.06 -7.94
C ASN A 94 3.69 -14.03 -8.11
N THR A 95 3.23 -14.42 -9.29
CA THR A 95 1.81 -14.39 -9.70
C THR A 95 0.89 -15.22 -8.80
N VAL A 96 1.40 -16.30 -8.19
CA VAL A 96 0.63 -17.14 -7.26
C VAL A 96 0.29 -16.37 -5.98
N GLN A 97 1.27 -15.72 -5.37
CA GLN A 97 1.05 -14.96 -4.14
C GLN A 97 0.33 -13.63 -4.38
N GLU A 98 0.58 -12.99 -5.52
CA GLU A 98 -0.18 -11.84 -5.99
C GLU A 98 -1.68 -12.17 -6.09
N ARG A 99 -2.03 -13.24 -6.82
CA ARG A 99 -3.43 -13.68 -6.96
C ARG A 99 -4.05 -14.04 -5.62
N ARG A 100 -3.27 -14.63 -4.70
CA ARG A 100 -3.74 -14.91 -3.33
C ARG A 100 -4.04 -13.62 -2.56
N ALA A 101 -3.20 -12.60 -2.68
CA ALA A 101 -3.43 -11.31 -2.02
C ALA A 101 -4.72 -10.64 -2.53
N TYR A 102 -4.98 -10.67 -3.84
CA TYR A 102 -6.25 -10.18 -4.40
C TYR A 102 -7.47 -10.97 -3.89
N ALA A 103 -7.40 -12.29 -3.85
CA ALA A 103 -8.49 -13.12 -3.33
C ALA A 103 -8.75 -12.86 -1.83
N ASP A 104 -7.68 -12.68 -1.05
CA ASP A 104 -7.77 -12.37 0.37
C ASP A 104 -8.36 -10.97 0.61
N PHE A 105 -8.03 -9.98 -0.22
CA PHE A 105 -8.68 -8.66 -0.17
C PHE A 105 -10.19 -8.78 -0.39
N LEU A 106 -10.63 -9.39 -1.50
CA LEU A 106 -12.05 -9.50 -1.85
C LEU A 106 -12.86 -10.23 -0.77
N ARG A 107 -12.26 -11.23 -0.12
CA ARG A 107 -12.92 -11.97 0.98
C ARG A 107 -13.13 -11.11 2.22
N ASN A 108 -12.19 -10.22 2.55
CA ASN A 108 -12.22 -9.46 3.81
C ASN A 108 -12.79 -8.04 3.66
N GLU A 109 -12.82 -7.49 2.44
CA GLU A 109 -13.26 -6.11 2.15
C GLU A 109 -14.63 -5.77 2.74
N PRO A 110 -15.70 -6.57 2.57
CA PRO A 110 -17.00 -6.21 3.14
C PRO A 110 -16.98 -6.07 4.66
N GLY A 111 -16.27 -6.98 5.35
CA GLY A 111 -16.15 -6.99 6.80
C GLY A 111 -15.25 -5.89 7.35
N GLU A 112 -14.21 -5.48 6.63
CA GLU A 112 -13.36 -4.34 7.00
C GLU A 112 -14.03 -3.00 6.70
N MET A 113 -14.70 -2.85 5.56
CA MET A 113 -15.40 -1.60 5.20
C MET A 113 -16.52 -1.28 6.20
N ALA A 114 -17.20 -2.30 6.73
CA ALA A 114 -18.20 -2.14 7.78
C ALA A 114 -17.64 -1.60 9.11
N LYS A 115 -16.32 -1.66 9.33
CA LYS A 115 -15.67 -1.12 10.53
C LYS A 115 -15.46 0.40 10.49
N GLN A 116 -15.67 1.02 9.32
CA GLN A 116 -15.63 2.49 9.14
C GLN A 116 -14.38 3.15 9.74
N ARG A 117 -13.22 2.53 9.50
CA ARG A 117 -11.94 3.07 9.97
C ARG A 117 -11.69 4.44 9.29
N PRO A 118 -11.13 5.44 10.00
CA PRO A 118 -10.84 6.75 9.42
C PRO A 118 -9.99 6.66 8.14
N GLU A 119 -9.02 5.76 8.09
CA GLU A 119 -8.16 5.51 6.94
C GLU A 119 -8.90 4.96 5.71
N TYR A 120 -10.15 4.48 5.86
CA TYR A 120 -10.99 4.03 4.74
C TYR A 120 -11.98 5.11 4.25
N ALA A 121 -11.95 6.30 4.83
CA ALA A 121 -12.85 7.40 4.44
C ALA A 121 -12.50 7.98 3.06
N GLN A 122 -13.44 8.74 2.50
CA GLN A 122 -13.32 9.38 1.17
C GLN A 122 -12.16 10.37 1.09
N ASP A 123 -11.89 11.09 2.18
CA ASP A 123 -10.78 12.04 2.32
C ASP A 123 -9.44 11.36 2.67
N ALA A 124 -9.43 10.03 2.78
CA ALA A 124 -8.25 9.19 2.99
C ALA A 124 -8.02 8.24 1.80
N HIS A 125 -8.32 6.95 1.92
CA HIS A 125 -7.92 5.93 0.94
C HIS A 125 -9.07 5.21 0.22
N LEU A 126 -10.31 5.70 0.32
CA LEU A 126 -11.47 5.02 -0.30
C LEU A 126 -11.31 4.82 -1.82
N ASP A 127 -10.77 5.80 -2.52
CA ASP A 127 -10.55 5.71 -3.96
C ASP A 127 -9.54 4.61 -4.30
N ALA A 128 -8.42 4.55 -3.57
CA ALA A 128 -7.41 3.50 -3.73
C ALA A 128 -7.98 2.10 -3.44
N LEU A 129 -8.77 1.95 -2.37
CA LEU A 129 -9.45 0.69 -2.03
C LEU A 129 -10.43 0.27 -3.15
N THR A 130 -11.15 1.23 -3.71
CA THR A 130 -12.12 1.01 -4.80
C THR A 130 -11.41 0.58 -6.09
N SER A 131 -10.35 1.29 -6.48
CA SER A 131 -9.52 0.93 -7.65
C SER A 131 -8.90 -0.46 -7.49
N PHE A 132 -8.37 -0.76 -6.30
CA PHE A 132 -7.79 -2.07 -6.00
C PHE A 132 -8.84 -3.19 -6.03
N LYS A 133 -10.06 -2.95 -5.53
CA LYS A 133 -11.19 -3.89 -5.64
C LYS A 133 -11.54 -4.21 -7.09
N ALA A 134 -11.59 -3.18 -7.94
CA ALA A 134 -11.87 -3.35 -9.36
C ALA A 134 -10.76 -4.17 -10.05
N GLU A 135 -9.49 -3.89 -9.73
CA GLU A 135 -8.36 -4.69 -10.20
C GLU A 135 -8.43 -6.14 -9.73
N ALA A 136 -8.62 -6.37 -8.43
CA ALA A 136 -8.75 -7.68 -7.83
C ALA A 136 -9.86 -8.51 -8.50
N THR A 137 -11.01 -7.90 -8.75
CA THR A 137 -12.15 -8.56 -9.41
C THR A 137 -11.77 -9.00 -10.83
N ARG A 138 -11.04 -8.17 -11.59
CA ARG A 138 -10.57 -8.53 -12.93
C ARG A 138 -9.57 -9.70 -12.86
N VAL A 139 -8.57 -9.63 -12.00
CA VAL A 139 -7.50 -10.66 -11.88
C VAL A 139 -8.03 -11.99 -11.37
N ILE A 140 -9.01 -11.99 -10.46
CA ILE A 140 -9.63 -13.23 -9.96
C ILE A 140 -10.62 -13.80 -10.98
N GLY A 141 -11.34 -12.94 -11.70
CA GLY A 141 -12.30 -13.33 -12.73
C GLY A 141 -11.67 -13.86 -14.03
N THR A 142 -10.41 -13.54 -14.31
CA THR A 142 -9.69 -14.15 -15.43
C THR A 142 -9.30 -15.60 -15.09
N ARG A 143 -9.73 -16.54 -15.93
CA ARG A 143 -9.37 -17.96 -15.82
C ARG A 143 -7.88 -18.07 -16.21
N PRO A 144 -7.00 -18.66 -15.39
CA PRO A 144 -5.62 -18.88 -15.80
C PRO A 144 -5.61 -19.77 -17.04
N ALA A 145 -4.79 -19.42 -18.04
CA ALA A 145 -4.56 -20.28 -19.19
C ALA A 145 -3.95 -21.60 -18.66
N SER A 146 -4.65 -22.70 -18.92
CA SER A 146 -4.24 -24.06 -18.57
C SER A 146 -2.97 -24.47 -19.31
#